data_AF-A0A520H9K4-F1
#
_entry.id   AF-A0A520H9K4-F1
#
_cell.length_a   1.000
_cell.length_b   1.000
_cell.length_c   1.000
_cell.angle_alpha   90.00
_cell.angle_beta   90.00
_cell.angle_gamma   90.00
#
_symmetry.space_group_name_H-M   'P 1'
#
loop_
_entity.id
_entity.type
_entity.pdbx_description
1 polymer ?
#
loop_
_entity_poly.entity_id
_entity_poly.type
_entity_poly.pdbx_seq_one_letter_code
_entity_poly.pdbx_strand_id
1 'polypeptide(L)'
;VGEYWSPGDLQSMLDYINATGRRMSLFDACLQANFSRASKEGENFDLTTILQGTLVEALPELAVTLVENHDTQPLQSLEQTVEPWFRAHAYAVILLREAGYPCVFYSDVYGSSYTDKGTDGFDHEVTMEPLPQLEALLNLRKDKAYGEQRDYLDHPSCIGWTRSGDDGHENSGIAVILSNGSAGTKRMEVGVHFAGSIFRDYLSHHQGEVTIDEDGWAEFYCEAGSVSVWAKA
;
A
#
# COMPACT_ATOMS: atom_id res chain seq x y z
N VAL A 1 15.87 -10.99 6.81
CA VAL A 1 14.68 -10.47 7.52
C VAL A 1 14.30 -11.48 8.59
N GLY A 2 13.99 -11.02 9.80
CA GLY A 2 13.46 -11.85 10.88
C GLY A 2 11.94 -11.74 10.96
N GLU A 3 11.28 -12.85 11.29
CA GLU A 3 9.87 -12.87 11.65
C GLU A 3 9.74 -12.72 13.16
N TYR A 4 9.53 -11.48 13.60
CA TYR A 4 9.15 -11.16 14.97
C TYR A 4 7.71 -10.65 14.92
N TRP A 5 6.75 -11.56 15.14
CA TRP A 5 5.34 -11.26 14.93
C TRP A 5 4.69 -10.70 16.19
N SER A 6 4.52 -9.38 16.24
CA SER A 6 3.91 -8.68 17.39
C SER A 6 3.05 -7.50 16.91
N PRO A 7 1.92 -7.78 16.25
CA PRO A 7 1.04 -6.74 15.73
C PRO A 7 0.54 -5.83 16.85
N GLY A 8 0.65 -4.52 16.65
CA GLY A 8 0.25 -3.50 17.63
C GLY A 8 1.27 -3.23 18.76
N ASP A 9 2.43 -3.90 18.75
CA ASP A 9 3.49 -3.71 19.72
C ASP A 9 4.82 -3.34 19.04
N LEU A 10 4.87 -2.13 18.49
CA LEU A 10 6.07 -1.57 17.87
C LEU A 10 7.28 -1.56 18.82
N GLN A 11 7.06 -1.32 20.12
CA GLN A 11 8.16 -1.20 21.07
C GLN A 11 8.93 -2.52 21.20
N SER A 12 8.25 -3.66 21.28
CA SER A 12 8.96 -4.95 21.36
C SER A 12 9.72 -5.28 20.08
N MET A 13 9.22 -4.88 18.91
CA MET A 13 9.96 -5.00 17.64
C MET A 13 11.23 -4.15 17.64
N LEU A 14 11.15 -2.90 18.12
CA LEU A 14 12.31 -2.00 18.25
C LEU A 14 13.34 -2.54 19.25
N ASP A 15 12.88 -3.09 20.37
CA ASP A 15 13.75 -3.70 21.38
C ASP A 15 14.48 -4.93 20.81
N TYR A 16 13.79 -5.76 20.01
CA TYR A 16 14.41 -6.89 19.31
C TYR A 16 15.46 -6.45 18.29
N ILE A 17 15.18 -5.41 17.51
CA ILE A 17 16.14 -4.81 16.58
C ILE A 17 17.39 -4.31 17.32
N ASN A 18 17.22 -3.67 18.48
CA ASN A 18 18.33 -3.21 19.30
C ASN A 18 19.13 -4.38 19.89
N ALA A 19 18.45 -5.42 20.39
CA ALA A 19 19.08 -6.61 20.96
C ALA A 19 19.92 -7.39 19.92
N THR A 20 19.52 -7.36 18.64
CA THR A 20 20.29 -7.97 17.54
C THR A 20 21.40 -7.05 17.01
N GLY A 21 21.51 -5.82 17.51
CA GLY A 21 22.48 -4.82 17.08
C GLY A 21 22.17 -4.26 15.69
N ARG A 22 20.89 -4.17 15.31
CA ARG A 22 20.42 -3.62 14.03
C ARG A 22 20.98 -4.33 12.79
N ARG A 23 21.28 -5.63 12.93
CA ARG A 23 21.90 -6.45 11.87
C ARG A 23 20.91 -7.15 10.95
N MET A 24 19.62 -6.97 11.18
CA MET A 24 18.56 -7.53 10.35
C MET A 24 17.34 -6.61 10.34
N SER A 25 16.63 -6.59 9.21
CA SER A 25 15.27 -6.06 9.10
C SER A 25 14.25 -7.03 9.71
N LEU A 26 13.08 -6.54 10.07
CA LEU A 26 11.92 -7.33 10.50
C LEU A 26 10.73 -7.15 9.55
N PHE A 27 9.84 -8.14 9.48
CA PHE A 27 8.54 -7.95 8.88
C PHE A 27 7.70 -6.97 9.70
N ASP A 28 7.05 -6.01 9.02
CA ASP A 28 6.21 -5.01 9.67
C ASP A 28 4.81 -5.56 9.99
N ALA A 29 4.74 -6.39 11.04
CA ALA A 29 3.49 -6.97 11.53
C ALA A 29 2.48 -5.91 11.98
N CYS A 30 2.95 -4.74 12.43
CA CYS A 30 2.08 -3.63 12.82
C CYS A 30 1.38 -3.02 11.61
N LEU A 31 2.10 -2.77 10.51
CA LEU A 31 1.48 -2.28 9.28
C LEU A 31 0.49 -3.30 8.69
N GLN A 32 0.84 -4.58 8.70
CA GLN A 32 -0.06 -5.65 8.23
C GLN A 32 -1.37 -5.66 9.04
N ALA A 33 -1.29 -5.47 10.36
CA ALA A 33 -2.46 -5.33 11.23
C ALA A 33 -3.31 -4.10 10.91
N ASN A 34 -2.67 -2.96 10.60
CA ASN A 34 -3.39 -1.76 10.17
C ASN A 34 -4.15 -2.01 8.87
N PHE A 35 -3.57 -2.72 7.89
CA PHE A 35 -4.28 -3.08 6.66
C PHE A 35 -5.47 -3.99 6.90
N SER A 36 -5.32 -5.05 7.72
CA SER A 36 -6.43 -5.95 8.03
C SER A 36 -7.58 -5.20 8.72
N ARG A 37 -7.26 -4.33 9.68
CA ARG A 37 -8.25 -3.49 10.36
C ARG A 37 -8.94 -2.52 9.40
N ALA A 38 -8.19 -1.77 8.61
CA ALA A 38 -8.74 -0.83 7.63
C ALA A 38 -9.70 -1.52 6.65
N SER A 39 -9.35 -2.74 6.19
CA SER A 39 -10.17 -3.52 5.27
C SER A 39 -11.51 -4.01 5.87
N LYS A 40 -11.56 -4.18 7.21
CA LYS A 40 -12.73 -4.67 7.95
C LYS A 40 -13.61 -3.54 8.48
N GLU A 41 -12.99 -2.46 8.93
CA GLU A 41 -13.67 -1.27 9.47
C GLU A 41 -14.23 -0.37 8.34
N GLY A 42 -13.71 -0.48 7.12
CA GLY A 42 -14.15 0.30 5.96
C GLY A 42 -13.96 1.80 6.19
N GLU A 43 -14.96 2.61 5.84
CA GLU A 43 -14.93 4.08 6.03
C GLU A 43 -14.79 4.52 7.50
N ASN A 44 -15.03 3.64 8.47
CA ASN A 44 -14.85 3.95 9.90
C ASN A 44 -13.38 3.95 10.33
N PHE A 45 -12.49 3.36 9.54
CA PHE A 45 -11.06 3.45 9.78
C PHE A 45 -10.54 4.81 9.32
N ASP A 46 -9.82 5.52 10.20
CA ASP A 46 -9.15 6.77 9.86
C ASP A 46 -7.83 6.49 9.09
N LEU A 47 -7.87 6.64 7.76
CA LEU A 47 -6.72 6.41 6.88
C LEU A 47 -5.53 7.33 7.17
N THR A 48 -5.71 8.48 7.82
CA THR A 48 -4.58 9.34 8.23
C THR A 48 -3.66 8.64 9.22
N THR A 49 -4.16 7.57 9.87
CA THR A 49 -3.44 6.77 10.87
C THR A 49 -2.85 5.49 10.31
N ILE A 50 -2.96 5.20 9.01
CA ILE A 50 -2.60 3.89 8.43
C ILE A 50 -1.13 3.48 8.69
N LEU A 51 -0.22 4.45 8.79
CA LEU A 51 1.20 4.24 9.09
C LEU A 51 1.55 4.38 10.58
N GLN A 52 0.63 4.86 11.41
CA GLN A 52 0.92 5.18 12.81
C GLN A 52 1.25 3.92 13.59
N GLY A 53 2.34 3.98 14.35
CA GLY A 53 2.78 2.87 15.21
C GLY A 53 3.29 1.67 14.42
N THR A 54 3.76 1.89 13.18
CA THR A 54 4.34 0.84 12.33
C THR A 54 5.86 0.87 12.35
N LEU A 55 6.48 -0.25 11.98
CA LEU A 55 7.94 -0.30 11.90
C LEU A 55 8.45 0.57 10.75
N VAL A 56 7.73 0.65 9.63
CA VAL A 56 8.13 1.48 8.49
C VAL A 56 8.07 2.97 8.80
N GLU A 57 7.16 3.42 9.66
CA GLU A 57 7.12 4.81 10.14
C GLU A 57 8.32 5.10 11.06
N ALA A 58 8.64 4.19 11.97
CA ALA A 58 9.67 4.42 12.98
C ALA A 58 11.10 4.15 12.49
N LEU A 59 11.29 3.15 11.62
CA LEU A 59 12.59 2.63 11.20
C LEU A 59 12.56 2.03 9.79
N PRO A 60 12.32 2.86 8.76
CA PRO A 60 12.03 2.42 7.40
C PRO A 60 13.12 1.54 6.78
N GLU A 61 14.38 1.75 7.12
CA GLU A 61 15.52 1.00 6.59
C GLU A 61 15.60 -0.44 7.10
N LEU A 62 14.92 -0.75 8.20
CA LEU A 62 14.83 -2.09 8.78
C LEU A 62 13.41 -2.68 8.72
N ALA A 63 12.50 -2.06 7.98
CA ALA A 63 11.13 -2.53 7.80
C ALA A 63 10.97 -3.30 6.48
N VAL A 64 10.55 -4.56 6.57
CA VAL A 64 10.03 -5.32 5.42
C VAL A 64 8.51 -5.26 5.49
N THR A 65 7.90 -4.44 4.63
CA THR A 65 6.45 -4.21 4.62
C THR A 65 5.74 -5.27 3.79
N LEU A 66 4.57 -5.73 4.23
CA LEU A 66 3.80 -6.80 3.58
C LEU A 66 2.30 -6.56 3.73
N VAL A 67 1.50 -7.13 2.82
CA VAL A 67 0.03 -7.12 2.89
C VAL A 67 -0.49 -8.40 3.57
N GLU A 68 0.07 -9.54 3.22
CA GLU A 68 -0.34 -10.85 3.72
C GLU A 68 0.86 -11.82 3.66
N ASN A 69 0.79 -12.90 4.43
CA ASN A 69 1.70 -14.03 4.32
C ASN A 69 0.94 -15.35 4.55
N HIS A 70 1.68 -16.46 4.56
CA HIS A 70 1.12 -17.79 4.76
C HIS A 70 0.48 -18.04 6.13
N ASP A 71 0.77 -17.25 7.16
CA ASP A 71 0.17 -17.39 8.49
C ASP A 71 -1.08 -16.51 8.66
N THR A 72 -1.16 -15.39 7.92
CA THR A 72 -2.26 -14.42 8.02
C THR A 72 -3.42 -14.69 7.06
N GLN A 73 -3.22 -15.53 6.05
CA GLN A 73 -4.29 -15.94 5.12
C GLN A 73 -5.41 -16.72 5.85
N PRO A 74 -6.60 -16.90 5.24
CA PRO A 74 -7.75 -17.46 5.93
C PRO A 74 -7.50 -18.84 6.58
N LEU A 75 -8.08 -19.06 7.75
CA LEU A 75 -8.00 -20.31 8.52
C LEU A 75 -6.57 -20.75 8.93
N GLN A 76 -5.58 -19.85 8.90
CA GLN A 76 -4.22 -20.15 9.34
C GLN A 76 -3.93 -19.63 10.76
N SER A 77 -2.76 -19.98 11.29
CA SER A 77 -2.44 -19.83 12.73
C SER A 77 -2.48 -18.39 13.26
N LEU A 78 -2.21 -17.42 12.39
CA LEU A 78 -2.20 -15.99 12.70
C LEU A 78 -3.21 -15.24 11.82
N GLU A 79 -4.35 -15.90 11.51
CA GLU A 79 -5.37 -15.38 10.61
C GLU A 79 -5.67 -13.89 10.87
N GLN A 80 -5.29 -13.07 9.90
CA GLN A 80 -5.40 -11.62 9.93
C GLN A 80 -5.50 -11.11 8.48
N THR A 81 -6.41 -11.72 7.73
CA THR A 81 -6.61 -11.48 6.30
C THR A 81 -6.93 -10.02 6.00
N VAL A 82 -6.42 -9.51 4.88
CA VAL A 82 -6.85 -8.24 4.30
C VAL A 82 -7.96 -8.52 3.29
N GLU A 83 -9.12 -7.89 3.47
CA GLU A 83 -10.27 -8.12 2.60
C GLU A 83 -9.93 -7.79 1.13
N PRO A 84 -10.40 -8.59 0.15
CA PRO A 84 -9.98 -8.46 -1.26
C PRO A 84 -10.09 -7.05 -1.84
N TRP A 85 -11.13 -6.29 -1.45
CA TRP A 85 -11.37 -4.94 -1.95
C TRP A 85 -10.29 -3.92 -1.54
N PHE A 86 -9.60 -4.14 -0.42
CA PHE A 86 -8.60 -3.22 0.12
C PHE A 86 -7.16 -3.64 -0.22
N ARG A 87 -6.96 -4.81 -0.82
CA ARG A 87 -5.61 -5.32 -1.13
C ARG A 87 -4.85 -4.40 -2.08
N ALA A 88 -5.52 -3.85 -3.10
CA ALA A 88 -4.89 -2.89 -4.01
C ALA A 88 -4.40 -1.63 -3.27
N HIS A 89 -5.16 -1.13 -2.28
CA HIS A 89 -4.76 -0.01 -1.42
C HIS A 89 -3.51 -0.36 -0.63
N ALA A 90 -3.52 -1.50 0.05
CA ALA A 90 -2.39 -1.97 0.85
C ALA A 90 -1.12 -2.16 0.00
N TYR A 91 -1.25 -2.76 -1.18
CA TYR A 91 -0.13 -2.90 -2.11
C TYR A 91 0.36 -1.56 -2.64
N ALA A 92 -0.52 -0.59 -2.94
CA ALA A 92 -0.10 0.75 -3.33
C ALA A 92 0.71 1.43 -2.21
N VAL A 93 0.29 1.30 -0.95
CA VAL A 93 1.02 1.85 0.21
C VAL A 93 2.43 1.28 0.30
N ILE A 94 2.61 -0.05 0.23
CA ILE A 94 3.94 -0.65 0.40
C ILE A 94 4.82 -0.54 -0.87
N LEU A 95 4.22 -0.52 -2.07
CA LEU A 95 4.97 -0.53 -3.33
C LEU A 95 5.30 0.88 -3.84
N LEU A 96 4.49 1.90 -3.57
CA LEU A 96 4.62 3.20 -4.24
C LEU A 96 5.13 4.32 -3.33
N ARG A 97 5.27 4.05 -2.03
CA ARG A 97 5.95 4.94 -1.09
C ARG A 97 7.46 4.70 -1.11
N GLU A 98 8.23 5.69 -0.67
CA GLU A 98 9.70 5.65 -0.64
C GLU A 98 10.27 4.77 0.48
N ALA A 99 9.54 4.64 1.59
CA ALA A 99 9.98 3.98 2.80
C ALA A 99 9.69 2.47 2.80
N GLY A 100 10.59 1.69 3.41
CA GLY A 100 10.44 0.25 3.58
C GLY A 100 10.90 -0.60 2.40
N TYR A 101 11.06 -1.89 2.67
CA TYR A 101 11.32 -2.92 1.68
C TYR A 101 10.05 -3.77 1.48
N PRO A 102 9.24 -3.53 0.44
CA PRO A 102 8.03 -4.30 0.22
C PRO A 102 8.30 -5.75 -0.16
N CYS A 103 7.50 -6.63 0.42
CA CYS A 103 7.43 -8.06 0.12
C CYS A 103 6.05 -8.40 -0.45
N VAL A 104 6.05 -9.04 -1.62
CA VAL A 104 4.83 -9.47 -2.32
C VAL A 104 4.52 -10.92 -1.96
N PHE A 105 3.26 -11.20 -1.69
CA PHE A 105 2.83 -12.54 -1.31
C PHE A 105 2.51 -13.42 -2.53
N TYR A 106 2.91 -14.69 -2.48
CA TYR A 106 2.73 -15.64 -3.58
C TYR A 106 1.27 -15.76 -4.02
N SER A 107 0.33 -15.88 -3.07
CA SER A 107 -1.09 -16.07 -3.42
C SER A 107 -1.73 -14.83 -4.03
N ASP A 108 -1.19 -13.63 -3.78
CA ASP A 108 -1.67 -12.44 -4.48
C ASP A 108 -1.12 -12.35 -5.91
N VAL A 109 -0.03 -13.06 -6.23
CA VAL A 109 0.49 -13.17 -7.60
C VAL A 109 -0.21 -14.28 -8.39
N TYR A 110 -0.40 -15.44 -7.77
CA TYR A 110 -0.78 -16.67 -8.48
C TYR A 110 -2.13 -17.25 -8.05
N GLY A 111 -2.76 -16.69 -7.02
CA GLY A 111 -3.88 -17.33 -6.34
C GLY A 111 -3.45 -18.55 -5.53
N SER A 112 -4.38 -19.08 -4.75
CA SER A 112 -4.20 -20.36 -4.05
C SER A 112 -5.55 -20.95 -3.66
N SER A 113 -5.65 -22.28 -3.68
CA SER A 113 -6.82 -23.01 -3.14
C SER A 113 -6.37 -24.11 -2.19
N TYR A 114 -7.03 -24.24 -1.04
CA TYR A 114 -6.74 -25.23 -0.01
C TYR A 114 -7.97 -25.52 0.84
N THR A 115 -7.90 -26.57 1.66
CA THR A 115 -8.92 -26.91 2.65
C THR A 115 -8.29 -26.87 4.03
N ASP A 116 -8.93 -26.20 4.98
CA ASP A 116 -8.49 -26.18 6.37
C ASP A 116 -9.68 -26.16 7.34
N LYS A 117 -9.41 -26.31 8.64
CA LYS A 117 -10.42 -26.36 9.68
C LYS A 117 -10.86 -24.96 10.10
N GLY A 118 -12.16 -24.72 10.00
CA GLY A 118 -12.81 -23.53 10.53
C GLY A 118 -12.85 -23.53 12.05
N THR A 119 -13.23 -22.39 12.63
CA THR A 119 -13.48 -22.26 14.07
C THR A 119 -14.65 -23.11 14.56
N ASP A 120 -15.48 -23.62 13.65
CA ASP A 120 -16.57 -24.56 13.90
C ASP A 120 -16.11 -26.05 13.91
N GLY A 121 -14.83 -26.31 13.64
CA GLY A 121 -14.21 -27.64 13.60
C GLY A 121 -14.45 -28.43 12.32
N PHE A 122 -15.18 -27.86 11.35
CA PHE A 122 -15.43 -28.47 10.05
C PHE A 122 -14.37 -28.06 9.03
N ASP A 123 -14.25 -28.84 7.96
CA ASP A 123 -13.35 -28.52 6.86
C ASP A 123 -14.02 -27.51 5.92
N HIS A 124 -13.30 -26.45 5.57
CA HIS A 124 -13.75 -25.38 4.68
C HIS A 124 -12.76 -25.23 3.53
N GLU A 125 -13.28 -25.07 2.32
CA GLU A 125 -12.48 -24.73 1.15
C GLU A 125 -12.24 -23.21 1.11
N VAL A 126 -10.98 -22.82 0.98
CA VAL A 126 -10.55 -21.45 0.77
C VAL A 126 -9.99 -21.32 -0.64
N THR A 127 -10.45 -20.30 -1.36
CA THR A 127 -9.86 -19.88 -2.63
C THR A 127 -9.49 -18.40 -2.54
N MET A 128 -8.22 -18.12 -2.80
CA MET A 128 -7.67 -16.78 -2.93
C MET A 128 -7.39 -16.53 -4.40
N GLU A 129 -8.00 -15.49 -4.94
CA GLU A 129 -7.76 -15.07 -6.32
C GLU A 129 -6.47 -14.23 -6.40
N PRO A 130 -5.72 -14.30 -7.52
CA PRO A 130 -4.65 -13.35 -7.79
C PRO A 130 -5.17 -11.90 -7.78
N LEU A 131 -4.34 -10.94 -7.36
CA LEU A 131 -4.65 -9.52 -7.39
C LEU A 131 -4.44 -8.95 -8.80
N PRO A 132 -5.50 -8.55 -9.52
CA PRO A 132 -5.38 -8.10 -10.92
C PRO A 132 -4.47 -6.88 -11.12
N GLN A 133 -4.40 -5.99 -10.12
CA GLN A 133 -3.66 -4.74 -10.17
C GLN A 133 -2.16 -4.90 -9.88
N LEU A 134 -1.72 -6.07 -9.41
CA LEU A 134 -0.38 -6.26 -8.86
C LEU A 134 0.71 -6.06 -9.91
N GLU A 135 0.51 -6.52 -11.14
CA GLU A 135 1.46 -6.30 -12.23
C GLU A 135 1.65 -4.80 -12.53
N ALA A 136 0.56 -4.04 -12.60
CA ALA A 136 0.61 -2.60 -12.84
C ALA A 136 1.35 -1.88 -11.68
N LEU A 137 1.03 -2.24 -10.43
CA LEU A 137 1.70 -1.68 -9.24
C LEU A 137 3.21 -1.98 -9.21
N LEU A 138 3.61 -3.20 -9.61
CA LEU A 138 5.02 -3.60 -9.71
C LEU A 138 5.76 -2.80 -10.79
N ASN A 139 5.15 -2.63 -11.96
CA ASN A 139 5.73 -1.81 -13.04
C ASN A 139 5.85 -0.34 -12.63
N LEU A 140 4.82 0.21 -11.97
CA LEU A 140 4.85 1.56 -11.41
C LEU A 140 5.98 1.73 -10.38
N ARG A 141 6.18 0.77 -9.47
CA ARG A 141 7.30 0.81 -8.51
C ARG A 141 8.64 0.78 -9.24
N LYS A 142 8.78 -0.08 -10.24
CA LYS A 142 10.02 -0.31 -10.98
C LYS A 142 10.42 0.86 -11.87
N ASP A 143 9.47 1.55 -12.47
CA ASP A 143 9.77 2.52 -13.54
C ASP A 143 9.35 3.96 -13.19
N LYS A 144 8.43 4.16 -12.23
CA LYS A 144 7.78 5.46 -12.00
C LYS A 144 7.84 5.99 -10.57
N ALA A 145 7.89 5.16 -9.54
CA ALA A 145 7.83 5.58 -8.14
C ALA A 145 9.19 6.08 -7.60
N TYR A 146 9.70 7.16 -8.20
CA TYR A 146 11.02 7.75 -7.92
C TYR A 146 10.93 9.24 -7.58
N GLY A 147 12.02 9.81 -7.05
CA GLY A 147 12.06 11.20 -6.63
C GLY A 147 11.47 11.46 -5.24
N GLU A 148 11.39 12.75 -4.91
CA GLU A 148 10.89 13.26 -3.63
C GLU A 148 9.43 12.85 -3.41
N GLN A 149 9.11 12.40 -2.20
CA GLN A 149 7.73 12.11 -1.82
C GLN A 149 7.08 13.31 -1.13
N ARG A 150 5.79 13.58 -1.44
CA ARG A 150 4.93 14.50 -0.67
C ARG A 150 3.68 13.78 -0.21
N ASP A 151 3.42 13.84 1.09
CA ASP A 151 2.28 13.16 1.73
C ASP A 151 1.10 14.09 1.92
N TYR A 152 -0.10 13.59 1.60
CA TYR A 152 -1.39 14.23 1.82
C TYR A 152 -2.30 13.27 2.59
N LEU A 153 -1.88 12.95 3.83
CA LEU A 153 -2.60 12.12 4.79
C LEU A 153 -3.51 12.99 5.68
N ASP A 154 -4.44 13.71 5.04
CA ASP A 154 -5.13 14.87 5.64
C ASP A 154 -6.65 14.73 5.73
N HIS A 155 -7.22 13.59 5.31
CA HIS A 155 -8.64 13.31 5.40
C HIS A 155 -8.89 11.83 5.74
N PRO A 156 -9.80 11.52 6.69
CA PRO A 156 -9.94 10.17 7.26
C PRO A 156 -10.31 9.09 6.25
N SER A 157 -10.97 9.46 5.14
CA SER A 157 -11.37 8.50 4.11
C SER A 157 -10.76 8.69 2.74
N CYS A 158 -9.91 9.70 2.55
CA CYS A 158 -9.32 9.99 1.23
C CYS A 158 -7.92 10.57 1.42
N ILE A 159 -6.91 9.76 1.22
CA ILE A 159 -5.50 10.14 1.37
C ILE A 159 -4.76 9.99 0.05
N GLY A 160 -3.60 10.61 -0.05
CA GLY A 160 -2.75 10.46 -1.21
C GLY A 160 -1.31 10.84 -0.94
N TRP A 161 -0.45 10.57 -1.90
CA TRP A 161 0.93 11.04 -1.92
C TRP A 161 1.41 11.13 -3.37
N THR A 162 2.45 11.92 -3.59
CA THR A 162 3.10 12.02 -4.89
C THR A 162 4.55 11.60 -4.79
N ARG A 163 5.12 11.19 -5.92
CA ARG A 163 6.55 11.04 -6.13
C ARG A 163 6.92 11.93 -7.31
N SER A 164 7.90 12.82 -7.13
CA SER A 164 8.19 13.86 -8.13
C SER A 164 8.85 13.34 -9.42
N GLY A 165 9.34 12.10 -9.42
CA GLY A 165 10.29 11.63 -10.42
C GLY A 165 11.71 12.13 -10.16
N ASP A 166 12.67 11.54 -10.86
CA ASP A 166 14.07 11.95 -10.87
C ASP A 166 14.70 11.85 -12.27
N ASP A 167 15.88 12.45 -12.44
CA ASP A 167 16.62 12.49 -13.71
C ASP A 167 17.17 11.11 -14.15
N GLY A 168 17.24 10.14 -13.23
CA GLY A 168 17.73 8.80 -13.49
C GLY A 168 16.69 7.89 -14.13
N HIS A 169 15.40 8.23 -14.02
CA HIS A 169 14.29 7.41 -14.47
C HIS A 169 13.37 8.22 -15.37
N GLU A 170 13.45 7.98 -16.68
CA GLU A 170 12.72 8.74 -17.69
C GLU A 170 11.20 8.69 -17.47
N ASN A 171 10.56 9.86 -17.46
CA ASN A 171 9.12 10.01 -17.20
C ASN A 171 8.68 9.39 -15.87
N SER A 172 9.58 9.19 -14.90
CA SER A 172 9.23 8.80 -13.54
C SER A 172 8.53 9.95 -12.82
N GLY A 173 7.69 9.59 -11.86
CA GLY A 173 6.79 10.49 -11.14
C GLY A 173 5.36 9.96 -11.17
N ILE A 174 4.72 9.94 -10.01
CA ILE A 174 3.36 9.41 -9.81
C ILE A 174 2.58 10.27 -8.81
N ALA A 175 1.25 10.23 -8.92
CA ALA A 175 0.33 10.67 -7.89
C ALA A 175 -0.59 9.51 -7.51
N VAL A 176 -0.56 9.10 -6.25
CA VAL A 176 -1.41 8.04 -5.72
C VAL A 176 -2.51 8.68 -4.89
N ILE A 177 -3.75 8.29 -5.15
CA ILE A 177 -4.92 8.68 -4.35
C ILE A 177 -5.71 7.41 -4.05
N LEU A 178 -6.17 7.27 -2.81
CA LEU A 178 -7.00 6.14 -2.40
C LEU A 178 -8.11 6.60 -1.46
N SER A 179 -9.24 5.89 -1.54
CA SER A 179 -10.39 6.07 -0.66
C SER A 179 -10.85 4.73 -0.07
N ASN A 180 -11.19 4.71 1.22
CA ASN A 180 -11.87 3.59 1.88
C ASN A 180 -13.38 3.83 2.05
N GLY A 181 -13.92 4.92 1.50
CA GLY A 181 -15.33 5.31 1.58
C GLY A 181 -15.85 5.76 0.22
N SER A 182 -16.46 6.95 0.18
CA SER A 182 -16.97 7.55 -1.07
C SER A 182 -15.84 7.93 -2.03
N ALA A 183 -16.18 8.12 -3.32
CA ALA A 183 -15.25 8.67 -4.29
C ALA A 183 -14.72 10.04 -3.83
N GLY A 184 -13.49 10.36 -4.18
CA GLY A 184 -12.80 11.54 -3.67
C GLY A 184 -11.87 12.17 -4.69
N THR A 185 -11.66 13.47 -4.53
CA THR A 185 -10.59 14.19 -5.23
C THR A 185 -9.57 14.71 -4.23
N LYS A 186 -8.35 14.94 -4.72
CA LYS A 186 -7.31 15.60 -3.96
C LYS A 186 -6.40 16.41 -4.86
N ARG A 187 -6.19 17.68 -4.52
CA ARG A 187 -5.22 18.53 -5.21
C ARG A 187 -3.83 18.25 -4.64
N MET A 188 -2.93 17.72 -5.47
CA MET A 188 -1.58 17.32 -5.06
C MET A 188 -0.54 17.84 -6.05
N GLU A 189 0.68 18.08 -5.55
CA GLU A 189 1.82 18.56 -6.33
C GLU A 189 2.66 17.39 -6.84
N VAL A 190 2.85 17.29 -8.14
CA VAL A 190 3.78 16.33 -8.77
C VAL A 190 5.08 16.97 -9.23
N GLY A 191 5.08 18.31 -9.39
CA GLY A 191 6.26 19.12 -9.69
C GLY A 191 6.13 19.90 -10.99
N VAL A 192 6.72 21.10 -11.01
CA VAL A 192 6.62 22.07 -12.13
C VAL A 192 7.16 21.54 -13.47
N HIS A 193 8.07 20.57 -13.45
CA HIS A 193 8.61 19.93 -14.65
C HIS A 193 7.57 19.07 -15.38
N PHE A 194 6.45 18.76 -14.73
CA PHE A 194 5.31 18.10 -15.36
C PHE A 194 4.25 19.06 -15.91
N ALA A 195 4.39 20.38 -15.74
CA ALA A 195 3.42 21.36 -16.23
C ALA A 195 2.98 21.10 -17.68
N GLY A 196 1.67 21.05 -17.92
CA GLY A 196 1.05 20.75 -19.21
C GLY A 196 1.07 19.28 -19.63
N SER A 197 1.68 18.38 -18.85
CA SER A 197 1.64 16.93 -19.11
C SER A 197 0.27 16.34 -18.79
N ILE A 198 -0.07 15.27 -19.50
CA ILE A 198 -1.30 14.50 -19.28
C ILE A 198 -0.97 13.25 -18.47
N PHE A 199 -1.69 13.08 -17.36
CA PHE A 199 -1.62 11.92 -16.49
C PHE A 199 -2.85 11.04 -16.69
N ARG A 200 -2.67 9.72 -16.61
CA ARG A 200 -3.72 8.68 -16.68
C ARG A 200 -3.61 7.72 -15.51
N ASP A 201 -4.72 7.09 -15.12
CA ASP A 201 -4.73 6.07 -14.07
C ASP A 201 -4.20 4.72 -14.62
N TYR A 202 -3.04 4.30 -14.12
CA TYR A 202 -2.38 3.05 -14.52
C TYR A 202 -3.03 1.80 -13.94
N LEU A 203 -3.93 1.94 -12.95
CA LEU A 203 -4.72 0.81 -12.45
C LEU A 203 -6.02 0.60 -13.23
N SER A 204 -6.32 1.48 -14.20
CA SER A 204 -7.52 1.43 -15.05
C SER A 204 -8.85 1.44 -14.28
N HIS A 205 -8.85 1.85 -13.02
CA HIS A 205 -10.08 2.01 -12.24
C HIS A 205 -10.87 3.23 -12.69
N HIS A 206 -10.17 4.25 -13.21
CA HIS A 206 -10.77 5.43 -13.81
C HIS A 206 -10.27 5.65 -15.25
N GLN A 207 -11.16 6.10 -16.16
CA GLN A 207 -10.89 6.23 -17.60
C GLN A 207 -10.62 7.68 -18.07
N GLY A 208 -10.50 8.61 -17.12
CA GLY A 208 -10.23 10.02 -17.37
C GLY A 208 -8.74 10.37 -17.48
N GLU A 209 -8.49 11.63 -17.82
CA GLU A 209 -7.17 12.23 -17.91
C GLU A 209 -7.08 13.44 -16.97
N VAL A 210 -5.90 13.67 -16.40
CA VAL A 210 -5.60 14.85 -15.57
C VAL A 210 -4.48 15.63 -16.24
N THR A 211 -4.69 16.93 -16.48
CA THR A 211 -3.61 17.81 -16.96
C THR A 211 -2.96 18.50 -15.77
N ILE A 212 -1.63 18.50 -15.74
CA ILE A 212 -0.88 19.17 -14.68
C ILE A 212 -0.84 20.69 -14.95
N ASP A 213 -1.23 21.48 -13.95
CA ASP A 213 -1.23 22.94 -13.98
C ASP A 213 0.19 23.50 -14.14
N GLU A 214 0.31 24.79 -14.49
CA GLU A 214 1.61 25.48 -14.65
C GLU A 214 2.46 25.50 -13.37
N ASP A 215 1.82 25.40 -12.20
CA ASP A 215 2.47 25.35 -10.89
C ASP A 215 2.89 23.93 -10.46
N GLY A 216 2.66 22.91 -11.30
CA GLY A 216 3.00 21.52 -11.00
C GLY A 216 1.97 20.77 -10.14
N TRP A 217 0.80 21.36 -9.92
CA TRP A 217 -0.32 20.75 -9.19
C TRP A 217 -1.37 20.19 -10.14
N ALA A 218 -2.18 19.26 -9.65
CA ALA A 218 -3.43 18.89 -10.31
C ALA A 218 -4.43 18.34 -9.31
N GLU A 219 -5.71 18.34 -9.67
CA GLU A 219 -6.75 17.63 -8.93
C GLU A 219 -6.85 16.19 -9.44
N PHE A 220 -6.43 15.24 -8.61
CA PHE A 220 -6.51 13.81 -8.90
C PHE A 220 -7.79 13.21 -8.32
N TYR A 221 -8.34 12.21 -8.99
CA TYR A 221 -9.59 11.56 -8.62
C TYR A 221 -9.38 10.08 -8.26
N CYS A 222 -10.21 9.56 -7.37
CA CYS A 222 -10.32 8.15 -7.04
C CYS A 222 -11.78 7.74 -6.88
N GLU A 223 -12.14 6.56 -7.42
CA GLU A 223 -13.45 5.96 -7.21
C GLU A 223 -13.68 5.56 -5.74
N ALA A 224 -14.94 5.35 -5.36
CA ALA A 224 -15.32 4.90 -4.03
C ALA A 224 -14.67 3.54 -3.69
N GLY A 225 -14.12 3.42 -2.48
CA GLY A 225 -13.49 2.18 -2.02
C GLY A 225 -12.35 1.69 -2.92
N SER A 226 -11.64 2.60 -3.60
CA SER A 226 -10.64 2.28 -4.63
C SER A 226 -9.32 2.99 -4.41
N VAL A 227 -8.35 2.69 -5.28
CA VAL A 227 -7.06 3.38 -5.41
C VAL A 227 -6.80 3.68 -6.88
N SER A 228 -6.28 4.86 -7.19
CA SER A 228 -5.82 5.25 -8.53
C SER A 228 -4.38 5.71 -8.47
N VAL A 229 -3.59 5.35 -9.49
CA VAL A 229 -2.20 5.75 -9.61
C VAL A 229 -2.01 6.48 -10.93
N TRP A 230 -1.90 7.79 -10.82
CA TRP A 230 -1.78 8.70 -11.94
C TRP A 230 -0.30 8.89 -12.30
N ALA A 231 0.04 8.66 -13.55
CA ALA A 231 1.38 8.94 -14.08
C ALA A 231 1.29 9.48 -15.51
N LYS A 232 2.35 10.13 -15.96
CA LYS A 232 2.46 10.65 -17.32
C LYS A 232 2.33 9.51 -18.34
N ALA A 233 1.39 9.66 -19.28
CA ALA A 233 1.11 8.71 -20.36
C ALA A 233 2.28 8.52 -21.33
#